data_AF-A0A961QG50-F1
#
_entry.id   AF-A0A961QG50-F1
#
_cell.length_a   1.000
_cell.length_b   1.000
_cell.length_c   1.000
_cell.angle_alpha   90.00
_cell.angle_beta   90.00
_cell.angle_gamma   90.00
#
_symmetry.space_group_name_H-M   'P 1'
#
loop_
_entity.id
_entity.type
_entity.pdbx_description
1 polymer ?
#
loop_
_entity_poly.entity_id
_entity_poly.type
_entity_poly.pdbx_seq_one_letter_code
_entity_poly.pdbx_strand_id
1 'polypeptide(L)'
;DEGLIDYVARGYVGGDDNPLAELDVIANPRFSMNGEAIDASIIDAALLRDVLHEAEGAEANVATGYHAVEFLLWGQDLNGTGPGAGDRPWTDYAQGDACTHGNCDRRGEYLRAATGLLVDDLAEMVGHWTAQGDARLALLADENTGLAAMLTGMGSLSYGELAGERIRLGLLLNDPEEEQDCFSDNTPWSHFYDGVGIRNVYVGQYRRVDGTTLEGASLSALVAAADPALDTALRAGLDASVAALQVMVDTAEGGMAYDMMLAPGNAEGEAVIMGAVNALVSQTRDIERAIAALGLEGISLEGSDSLDSPSSIFH
;
A
#
# COMPACT_ATOMS: atom_id res chain seq x y z
N ASP A 1 -10.41 -9.48 -1.84
CA ASP A 1 -10.90 -10.83 -2.15
C ASP A 1 -10.21 -11.41 -3.36
N GLU A 2 -9.10 -12.06 -3.06
CA GLU A 2 -8.28 -12.81 -3.99
C GLU A 2 -9.01 -13.98 -4.66
N GLY A 3 -10.07 -14.51 -4.03
CA GLY A 3 -10.91 -15.55 -4.62
C GLY A 3 -11.78 -15.08 -5.80
N LEU A 4 -11.84 -13.78 -6.08
CA LEU A 4 -12.28 -13.27 -7.39
C LEU A 4 -11.35 -13.72 -8.52
N ILE A 5 -10.03 -13.71 -8.28
CA ILE A 5 -9.00 -13.88 -9.31
C ILE A 5 -8.78 -15.37 -9.63
N ASP A 6 -8.46 -16.17 -8.62
CA ASP A 6 -8.03 -17.57 -8.76
C ASP A 6 -8.51 -18.40 -7.56
N TYR A 7 -8.16 -19.67 -7.55
CA TYR A 7 -8.48 -20.57 -6.44
C TYR A 7 -7.93 -20.06 -5.09
N VAL A 8 -8.73 -20.30 -4.05
CA VAL A 8 -8.41 -20.05 -2.64
C VAL A 8 -8.62 -21.32 -1.81
N ALA A 9 -8.12 -21.33 -0.58
CA ALA A 9 -8.30 -22.39 0.38
C ALA A 9 -9.79 -22.65 0.64
N ARG A 10 -10.14 -23.92 0.84
CA ARG A 10 -11.53 -24.30 1.07
C ARG A 10 -12.04 -23.69 2.37
N GLY A 11 -13.17 -22.98 2.27
CA GLY A 11 -13.79 -22.32 3.42
C GLY A 11 -13.24 -20.93 3.69
N TYR A 12 -12.43 -20.38 2.78
CA TYR A 12 -12.22 -18.95 2.67
C TYR A 12 -13.57 -18.24 2.58
N VAL A 13 -13.70 -17.17 3.36
CA VAL A 13 -14.84 -16.25 3.33
C VAL A 13 -14.20 -14.92 3.02
N GLY A 14 -14.48 -14.34 1.85
CA GLY A 14 -14.00 -12.99 1.53
C GLY A 14 -14.60 -11.96 2.47
N GLY A 15 -14.30 -10.68 2.24
CA GLY A 15 -14.88 -9.58 3.01
C GLY A 15 -16.41 -9.69 3.11
N ASP A 16 -16.96 -9.26 4.26
CA ASP A 16 -18.39 -9.34 4.56
C ASP A 16 -19.24 -8.85 3.37
N ASP A 17 -20.20 -9.68 2.93
CA ASP A 17 -21.14 -9.42 1.83
C ASP A 17 -20.58 -9.39 0.39
N ASN A 18 -19.37 -9.87 0.09
CA ASN A 18 -18.89 -9.95 -1.30
C ASN A 18 -19.30 -11.27 -2.01
N PRO A 19 -20.29 -11.26 -2.93
CA PRO A 19 -20.74 -12.47 -3.62
C PRO A 19 -19.73 -13.01 -4.64
N LEU A 20 -18.68 -12.24 -4.97
CA LEU A 20 -17.67 -12.61 -5.96
C LEU A 20 -16.41 -13.24 -5.34
N ALA A 21 -16.35 -13.34 -4.01
CA ALA A 21 -15.19 -13.85 -3.28
C ALA A 21 -14.83 -15.32 -3.58
N GLU A 22 -15.72 -16.09 -4.20
CA GLU A 22 -15.46 -17.47 -4.64
C GLU A 22 -15.52 -17.63 -6.17
N LEU A 23 -15.48 -16.53 -6.94
CA LEU A 23 -15.74 -16.58 -8.38
C LEU A 23 -14.67 -17.36 -9.17
N ASP A 24 -13.39 -17.18 -8.88
CA ASP A 24 -12.26 -17.75 -9.63
C ASP A 24 -12.43 -17.54 -11.16
N VAL A 25 -12.20 -16.31 -11.62
CA VAL A 25 -12.31 -15.95 -13.05
C VAL A 25 -11.36 -16.78 -13.93
N ILE A 26 -10.23 -17.22 -13.39
CA ILE A 26 -9.29 -18.09 -14.09
C ILE A 26 -9.92 -19.44 -14.41
N ALA A 27 -10.67 -20.05 -13.49
CA ALA A 27 -11.37 -21.31 -13.75
C ALA A 27 -12.71 -21.15 -14.48
N ASN A 28 -13.32 -19.97 -14.44
CA ASN A 28 -14.65 -19.72 -14.95
C ASN A 28 -14.64 -18.77 -16.16
N PRO A 29 -14.49 -19.27 -17.40
CA PRO A 29 -14.47 -18.43 -18.61
C PRO A 29 -15.82 -17.79 -18.91
N ARG A 30 -16.89 -18.20 -18.24
CA ARG A 30 -18.23 -17.61 -18.34
C ARG A 30 -18.90 -17.66 -16.98
N PHE A 31 -19.44 -16.53 -16.55
CA PHE A 31 -20.13 -16.39 -15.28
C PHE A 31 -21.24 -15.35 -15.39
N SER A 32 -22.04 -15.23 -14.33
CA SER A 32 -23.07 -14.20 -14.21
C SER A 32 -22.67 -13.24 -13.10
N MET A 33 -22.74 -11.94 -13.38
CA MET A 33 -22.48 -10.86 -12.43
C MET A 33 -23.59 -9.83 -12.58
N ASN A 34 -24.25 -9.44 -11.48
CA ASN A 34 -25.46 -8.60 -11.54
C ASN A 34 -26.57 -9.07 -12.52
N GLY A 35 -26.68 -10.39 -12.75
CA GLY A 35 -27.65 -10.97 -13.68
C GLY A 35 -27.29 -10.81 -15.17
N GLU A 36 -26.13 -10.25 -15.49
CA GLU A 36 -25.58 -10.18 -16.83
C GLU A 36 -24.57 -11.33 -17.06
N ALA A 37 -24.60 -11.89 -18.27
CA ALA A 37 -23.66 -12.92 -18.66
C ALA A 37 -22.33 -12.29 -19.09
N ILE A 38 -21.25 -12.61 -18.36
CA ILE A 38 -19.89 -12.17 -18.66
C ILE A 38 -19.15 -13.29 -19.40
N ASP A 39 -18.47 -12.94 -20.49
CA ASP A 39 -17.57 -13.85 -21.21
C ASP A 39 -16.11 -13.44 -20.93
N ALA A 40 -15.47 -14.21 -20.06
CA ALA A 40 -14.06 -14.09 -19.68
C ALA A 40 -13.19 -15.14 -20.40
N SER A 41 -13.63 -15.68 -21.55
CA SER A 41 -12.82 -16.61 -22.34
C SER A 41 -11.51 -15.99 -22.82
N ILE A 42 -11.46 -14.66 -22.93
CA ILE A 42 -10.25 -13.86 -23.12
C ILE A 42 -10.03 -13.06 -21.85
N ILE A 43 -8.85 -13.23 -21.22
CA ILE A 43 -8.43 -12.41 -20.09
C ILE A 43 -7.51 -11.31 -20.61
N ASP A 44 -8.04 -10.10 -20.72
CA ASP A 44 -7.32 -8.92 -21.17
C ASP A 44 -7.48 -7.73 -20.23
N ALA A 45 -6.77 -6.65 -20.51
CA ALA A 45 -6.79 -5.42 -19.72
C ALA A 45 -8.20 -4.83 -19.53
N ALA A 46 -9.07 -4.93 -20.54
CA ALA A 46 -10.42 -4.39 -20.47
C ALA A 46 -11.30 -5.22 -19.53
N LEU A 47 -11.19 -6.55 -19.57
CA LEU A 47 -11.87 -7.41 -18.59
C LEU A 47 -11.42 -7.05 -17.16
N LEU A 48 -10.11 -6.95 -16.91
CA LEU A 48 -9.61 -6.72 -15.55
C LEU A 48 -10.02 -5.34 -15.02
N ARG A 49 -9.79 -4.28 -15.78
CA ARG A 49 -10.03 -2.90 -15.34
C ARG A 49 -11.50 -2.49 -15.39
N ASP A 50 -12.20 -2.83 -16.47
CA ASP A 50 -13.51 -2.24 -16.75
C ASP A 50 -14.68 -3.15 -16.28
N VAL A 51 -14.40 -4.41 -15.92
CA VAL A 51 -15.41 -5.38 -15.49
C VAL A 51 -15.16 -5.92 -14.09
N LEU A 52 -13.92 -6.34 -13.77
CA LEU A 52 -13.64 -7.06 -12.52
C LEU A 52 -13.21 -6.15 -11.36
N HIS A 53 -12.44 -5.11 -11.64
CA HIS A 53 -11.95 -4.23 -10.59
C HIS A 53 -13.12 -3.44 -9.96
N GLU A 54 -13.19 -3.48 -8.63
CA GLU A 54 -14.28 -2.91 -7.82
C GLU A 54 -15.68 -3.40 -8.27
N ALA A 55 -15.74 -4.61 -8.85
CA ALA A 55 -16.97 -5.18 -9.33
C ALA A 55 -18.06 -5.18 -8.25
N GLU A 56 -19.29 -4.87 -8.66
CA GLU A 56 -20.45 -4.69 -7.78
C GLU A 56 -20.29 -3.59 -6.72
N GLY A 57 -19.30 -2.70 -6.89
CA GLY A 57 -19.02 -1.61 -5.95
C GLY A 57 -18.30 -2.06 -4.69
N ALA A 58 -17.78 -3.29 -4.65
CA ALA A 58 -16.99 -3.79 -3.54
C ALA A 58 -15.51 -3.47 -3.77
N GLU A 59 -14.94 -2.58 -2.94
CA GLU A 59 -13.52 -2.18 -3.00
C GLU A 59 -12.58 -3.38 -2.80
N ALA A 60 -13.04 -4.41 -2.09
CA ALA A 60 -12.33 -5.67 -1.92
C ALA A 60 -12.08 -6.43 -3.25
N ASN A 61 -12.79 -6.11 -4.33
CA ASN A 61 -12.58 -6.71 -5.66
C ASN A 61 -11.37 -6.06 -6.38
N VAL A 62 -10.18 -6.35 -5.87
CA VAL A 62 -8.91 -5.87 -6.44
C VAL A 62 -8.46 -6.82 -7.55
N ALA A 63 -8.70 -6.46 -8.82
CA ALA A 63 -8.40 -7.29 -9.99
C ALA A 63 -7.16 -6.84 -10.79
N THR A 64 -6.51 -5.76 -10.35
CA THR A 64 -5.41 -5.10 -11.07
C THR A 64 -4.30 -4.68 -10.09
N GLY A 65 -3.20 -4.12 -10.61
CA GLY A 65 -2.14 -3.53 -9.78
C GLY A 65 -1.20 -4.55 -9.13
N TYR A 66 -0.41 -4.07 -8.15
CA TYR A 66 0.63 -4.86 -7.49
C TYR A 66 0.07 -6.09 -6.76
N HIS A 67 -0.99 -5.94 -5.96
CA HIS A 67 -1.52 -7.03 -5.14
C HIS A 67 -2.20 -8.14 -5.94
N ALA A 68 -2.81 -7.82 -7.09
CA ALA A 68 -3.28 -8.87 -8.02
C ALA A 68 -2.11 -9.68 -8.59
N VAL A 69 -1.00 -9.02 -8.94
CA VAL A 69 0.23 -9.69 -9.40
C VAL A 69 0.87 -10.50 -8.26
N GLU A 70 0.89 -9.95 -7.06
CA GLU A 70 1.39 -10.59 -5.85
C GLU A 70 0.63 -11.89 -5.55
N PHE A 71 -0.70 -11.85 -5.47
CA PHE A 71 -1.54 -13.03 -5.26
C PHE A 71 -1.36 -14.08 -6.38
N LEU A 72 -1.21 -13.64 -7.62
CA LEU A 72 -0.94 -14.55 -8.74
C LEU A 72 0.42 -15.22 -8.60
N LEU A 73 1.43 -14.58 -8.02
CA LEU A 73 2.77 -15.15 -7.90
C LEU A 73 2.99 -15.95 -6.61
N TRP A 74 2.41 -15.52 -5.49
CA TRP A 74 2.56 -16.16 -4.18
C TRP A 74 1.37 -17.02 -3.77
N GLY A 75 0.16 -16.74 -4.28
CA GLY A 75 -1.07 -17.36 -3.77
C GLY A 75 -1.45 -16.80 -2.39
N GLN A 76 -2.41 -17.44 -1.72
CA GLN A 76 -2.71 -17.09 -0.34
C GLN A 76 -1.54 -17.44 0.57
N ASP A 77 -1.22 -16.55 1.50
CA ASP A 77 -0.55 -16.97 2.71
C ASP A 77 -1.58 -17.63 3.64
N LEU A 78 -1.26 -18.83 4.11
CA LEU A 78 -2.11 -19.62 5.01
C LEU A 78 -1.41 -19.90 6.35
N ASN A 79 -0.31 -19.20 6.63
CA ASN A 79 0.47 -19.38 7.85
C ASN A 79 -0.10 -18.56 9.03
N GLY A 80 -0.99 -17.60 8.77
CA GLY A 80 -1.72 -16.84 9.77
C GLY A 80 -0.79 -15.88 10.50
N THR A 81 -0.28 -16.28 11.67
CA THR A 81 0.79 -15.53 12.37
C THR A 81 2.00 -16.42 12.64
N GLY A 82 2.09 -17.52 11.90
CA GLY A 82 3.23 -18.42 11.85
C GLY A 82 4.15 -18.06 10.68
N PRO A 83 5.39 -18.57 10.66
CA PRO A 83 6.36 -18.14 9.67
C PRO A 83 6.02 -18.61 8.25
N GLY A 84 6.12 -17.69 7.29
CA GLY A 84 6.27 -17.95 5.86
C GLY A 84 5.18 -17.28 5.01
N ALA A 85 5.56 -16.92 3.79
CA ALA A 85 4.68 -16.34 2.78
C ALA A 85 3.86 -17.41 2.02
N GLY A 86 3.03 -16.93 1.07
CA GLY A 86 2.38 -17.78 0.08
C GLY A 86 3.39 -18.63 -0.74
N ASP A 87 3.04 -19.91 -0.96
CA ASP A 87 3.90 -20.90 -1.62
C ASP A 87 3.26 -21.43 -2.92
N ARG A 88 2.76 -20.53 -3.78
CA ARG A 88 2.24 -20.93 -5.09
C ARG A 88 3.36 -21.55 -5.94
N PRO A 89 3.19 -22.78 -6.42
CA PRO A 89 4.25 -23.45 -7.16
C PRO A 89 4.31 -22.94 -8.60
N TRP A 90 5.51 -22.85 -9.17
CA TRP A 90 5.70 -22.47 -10.59
C TRP A 90 4.94 -23.38 -11.56
N THR A 91 4.59 -24.60 -11.15
CA THR A 91 3.80 -25.55 -11.94
C THR A 91 2.37 -25.05 -12.20
N ASP A 92 1.91 -24.03 -11.50
CA ASP A 92 0.67 -23.31 -11.80
C ASP A 92 0.71 -22.47 -13.07
N TYR A 93 1.90 -22.31 -13.65
CA TYR A 93 2.14 -21.62 -14.91
C TYR A 93 2.73 -22.57 -15.96
N ALA A 94 2.88 -23.85 -15.63
CA ALA A 94 3.46 -24.83 -16.53
C ALA A 94 2.48 -25.27 -17.63
N GLN A 95 3.04 -25.83 -18.70
CA GLN A 95 2.27 -26.35 -19.83
C GLN A 95 2.15 -27.88 -19.78
N GLY A 96 1.06 -28.39 -20.35
CA GLY A 96 0.82 -29.83 -20.49
C GLY A 96 0.77 -30.54 -19.14
N ASP A 97 1.37 -31.72 -19.06
CA ASP A 97 1.33 -32.59 -17.88
C ASP A 97 2.01 -32.02 -16.63
N ALA A 98 2.78 -30.93 -16.77
CA ALA A 98 3.41 -30.24 -15.65
C ALA A 98 2.47 -29.24 -14.95
N CYS A 99 1.31 -28.92 -15.53
CA CYS A 99 0.31 -28.05 -14.91
C CYS A 99 -0.37 -28.76 -13.72
N THR A 100 -0.19 -28.24 -12.50
CA THR A 100 -0.63 -28.92 -11.26
C THR A 100 -2.03 -28.54 -10.78
N HIS A 101 -2.53 -27.35 -11.11
CA HIS A 101 -3.81 -26.84 -10.62
C HIS A 101 -4.83 -26.50 -11.72
N GLY A 102 -4.59 -26.95 -12.95
CA GLY A 102 -5.43 -26.58 -14.09
C GLY A 102 -5.36 -25.09 -14.43
N ASN A 103 -5.95 -24.72 -15.57
CA ASN A 103 -6.05 -23.33 -16.06
C ASN A 103 -4.72 -22.56 -16.06
N CYS A 104 -3.58 -23.26 -16.12
CA CYS A 104 -2.25 -22.65 -16.00
C CYS A 104 -1.96 -21.65 -17.12
N ASP A 105 -2.51 -21.90 -18.31
CA ASP A 105 -2.51 -20.99 -19.44
C ASP A 105 -3.29 -19.70 -19.13
N ARG A 106 -4.52 -19.81 -18.64
CA ARG A 106 -5.38 -18.67 -18.26
C ARG A 106 -4.80 -17.86 -17.11
N ARG A 107 -4.21 -18.52 -16.11
CA ARG A 107 -3.46 -17.83 -15.04
C ARG A 107 -2.29 -17.03 -15.60
N GLY A 108 -1.55 -17.60 -16.54
CA GLY A 108 -0.49 -16.89 -17.27
C GLY A 108 -1.00 -15.76 -18.17
N GLU A 109 -2.22 -15.84 -18.71
CA GLU A 109 -2.89 -14.73 -19.40
C GLU A 109 -3.25 -13.60 -18.42
N TYR A 110 -3.85 -13.93 -17.28
CA TYR A 110 -4.17 -12.97 -16.23
C TYR A 110 -2.92 -12.23 -15.75
N LEU A 111 -1.87 -12.96 -15.35
CA LEU A 111 -0.62 -12.36 -14.86
C LEU A 111 -0.03 -11.37 -15.89
N ARG A 112 -0.07 -11.72 -17.18
CA ARG A 112 0.39 -10.82 -18.26
C ARG A 112 -0.52 -9.61 -18.43
N ALA A 113 -1.83 -9.78 -18.36
CA ALA A 113 -2.79 -8.67 -18.47
C ALA A 113 -2.67 -7.69 -17.29
N ALA A 114 -2.62 -8.21 -16.05
CA ALA A 114 -2.45 -7.41 -14.83
C ALA A 114 -1.09 -6.68 -14.81
N THR A 115 -0.01 -7.36 -15.20
CA THR A 115 1.32 -6.71 -15.30
C THR A 115 1.36 -5.67 -16.42
N GLY A 116 0.70 -5.94 -17.56
CA GLY A 116 0.58 -4.97 -18.66
C GLY A 116 -0.14 -3.70 -18.22
N LEU A 117 -1.28 -3.84 -17.53
CA LEU A 117 -2.01 -2.74 -16.93
C LEU A 117 -1.14 -1.95 -15.95
N LEU A 118 -0.44 -2.62 -15.04
CA LEU A 118 0.44 -1.95 -14.09
C LEU A 118 1.51 -1.10 -14.80
N VAL A 119 2.10 -1.59 -15.90
CA VAL A 119 3.06 -0.83 -16.69
C VAL A 119 2.41 0.39 -17.36
N ASP A 120 1.20 0.22 -17.90
CA ASP A 120 0.44 1.31 -18.52
C ASP A 120 0.06 2.40 -17.49
N ASP A 121 -0.45 2.00 -16.32
CA ASP A 121 -0.83 2.90 -15.23
C ASP A 121 0.38 3.68 -14.68
N LEU A 122 1.52 3.02 -14.51
CA LEU A 122 2.78 3.68 -14.12
C LEU A 122 3.27 4.65 -15.21
N ALA A 123 3.11 4.31 -16.49
CA ALA A 123 3.46 5.19 -17.59
C ALA A 123 2.55 6.44 -17.65
N GLU A 124 1.25 6.28 -17.38
CA GLU A 124 0.30 7.38 -17.21
C GLU A 124 0.73 8.30 -16.05
N MET A 125 1.03 7.71 -14.88
CA MET A 125 1.49 8.46 -13.71
C MET A 125 2.77 9.26 -14.03
N VAL A 126 3.74 8.67 -14.71
CA VAL A 126 4.93 9.40 -15.20
C VAL A 126 4.53 10.56 -16.12
N GLY A 127 3.54 10.35 -16.99
CA GLY A 127 2.95 11.38 -17.86
C GLY A 127 2.43 12.60 -17.11
N HIS A 128 1.67 12.38 -16.02
CA HIS A 128 1.12 13.44 -15.17
C HIS A 128 2.19 14.35 -14.54
N TRP A 129 3.40 13.85 -14.35
CA TRP A 129 4.52 14.58 -13.73
C TRP A 129 5.55 15.16 -14.71
N THR A 130 5.35 14.97 -16.02
CA THR A 130 6.16 15.64 -17.04
C THR A 130 6.04 17.16 -16.97
N ALA A 131 6.90 17.90 -17.67
CA ALA A 131 6.87 19.38 -17.66
C ALA A 131 5.54 20.00 -18.13
N GLN A 132 4.72 19.24 -18.88
CA GLN A 132 3.40 19.65 -19.36
C GLN A 132 2.28 18.76 -18.79
N GLY A 133 2.58 17.90 -17.82
CA GLY A 133 1.61 16.99 -17.22
C GLY A 133 0.71 17.71 -16.22
N ASP A 134 -0.55 17.29 -16.15
CA ASP A 134 -1.59 18.00 -15.41
C ASP A 134 -1.29 18.09 -13.91
N ALA A 135 -0.76 17.04 -13.27
CA ALA A 135 -0.41 17.07 -11.86
C ALA A 135 0.69 18.09 -11.57
N ARG A 136 1.75 18.14 -12.40
CA ARG A 136 2.82 19.13 -12.25
C ARG A 136 2.34 20.55 -12.52
N LEU A 137 1.50 20.75 -13.54
CA LEU A 137 0.96 22.07 -13.85
C LEU A 137 0.04 22.56 -12.72
N ALA A 138 -0.81 21.70 -12.17
CA ALA A 138 -1.65 22.01 -11.03
C ALA A 138 -0.82 22.39 -9.79
N LEU A 139 0.22 21.60 -9.47
CA LEU A 139 1.10 21.86 -8.33
C LEU A 139 1.83 23.21 -8.44
N LEU A 140 2.20 23.62 -9.65
CA LEU A 140 2.97 24.85 -9.91
C LEU A 140 2.10 26.07 -10.22
N ALA A 141 0.78 25.92 -10.32
CA ALA A 141 -0.12 27.00 -10.72
C ALA A 141 -0.21 28.12 -9.67
N ASP A 142 -0.14 27.76 -8.38
CA ASP A 142 -0.17 28.66 -7.24
C ASP A 142 0.77 28.15 -6.15
N GLU A 143 1.65 29.02 -5.64
CA GLU A 143 2.70 28.64 -4.69
C GLU A 143 2.12 28.11 -3.37
N ASN A 144 1.08 28.76 -2.84
CA ASN A 144 0.46 28.34 -1.58
C ASN A 144 -0.27 27.01 -1.72
N THR A 145 -0.97 26.81 -2.84
CA THR A 145 -1.64 25.56 -3.16
C THR A 145 -0.64 24.42 -3.36
N GLY A 146 0.49 24.69 -4.03
CA GLY A 146 1.58 23.71 -4.17
C GLY A 146 2.19 23.31 -2.83
N LEU A 147 2.49 24.28 -1.96
CA LEU A 147 2.98 24.03 -0.61
C LEU A 147 1.96 23.26 0.24
N ALA A 148 0.68 23.64 0.14
CA ALA A 148 -0.40 22.96 0.82
C ALA A 148 -0.50 21.50 0.38
N ALA A 149 -0.49 21.22 -0.93
CA ALA A 149 -0.54 19.85 -1.46
C ALA A 149 0.62 18.98 -0.94
N MET A 150 1.84 19.52 -0.91
CA MET A 150 3.00 18.77 -0.38
C MET A 150 2.86 18.46 1.11
N LEU A 151 2.46 19.43 1.94
CA LEU A 151 2.33 19.25 3.38
C LEU A 151 1.11 18.40 3.76
N THR A 152 -0.01 18.53 3.03
CA THR A 152 -1.17 17.63 3.16
C THR A 152 -0.76 16.21 2.83
N GLY A 153 -0.12 15.96 1.69
CA GLY A 153 0.31 14.61 1.31
C GLY A 153 1.27 13.99 2.32
N MET A 154 2.25 14.76 2.79
CA MET A 154 3.16 14.30 3.85
C MET A 154 2.42 13.98 5.16
N GLY A 155 1.53 14.86 5.61
CA GLY A 155 0.84 14.73 6.89
C GLY A 155 -0.21 13.62 6.89
N SER A 156 -1.05 13.55 5.86
CA SER A 156 -2.06 12.51 5.68
C SER A 156 -1.42 11.13 5.53
N LEU A 157 -0.39 10.99 4.69
CA LEU A 157 0.33 9.72 4.55
C LEU A 157 0.99 9.31 5.88
N SER A 158 1.54 10.26 6.63
CA SER A 158 2.16 9.95 7.93
C SER A 158 1.17 9.46 8.98
N TYR A 159 -0.01 10.09 9.08
CA TYR A 159 -0.92 9.91 10.21
C TYR A 159 -2.05 8.94 9.89
N GLY A 160 -3.04 9.38 9.11
CA GLY A 160 -4.23 8.59 8.82
C GLY A 160 -3.85 7.28 8.14
N GLU A 161 -3.13 7.38 7.03
CA GLU A 161 -2.81 6.21 6.20
C GLU A 161 -1.76 5.30 6.84
N LEU A 162 -0.49 5.73 6.94
CA LEU A 162 0.58 4.82 7.32
C LEU A 162 0.51 4.44 8.80
N ALA A 163 0.43 5.41 9.71
CA ALA A 163 0.41 5.11 11.13
C ALA A 163 -0.90 4.47 11.59
N GLY A 164 -2.03 4.93 11.04
CA GLY A 164 -3.35 4.47 11.40
C GLY A 164 -3.75 3.20 10.66
N GLU A 165 -4.20 3.37 9.42
CA GLU A 165 -4.80 2.29 8.62
C GLU A 165 -3.81 1.16 8.31
N ARG A 166 -2.58 1.46 7.88
CA ARG A 166 -1.66 0.41 7.38
C ARG A 166 -0.80 -0.27 8.43
N ILE A 167 -0.62 0.36 9.59
CA ILE A 167 0.23 -0.18 10.65
C ILE A 167 -0.58 -0.54 11.90
N ARG A 168 -1.32 0.42 12.45
CA ARG A 168 -1.96 0.23 13.76
C ARG A 168 -3.22 -0.62 13.68
N LEU A 169 -4.01 -0.54 12.60
CA LEU A 169 -5.27 -1.28 12.48
C LEU A 169 -5.07 -2.79 12.62
N GLY A 170 -4.18 -3.39 11.82
CA GLY A 170 -3.87 -4.82 11.91
C GLY A 170 -3.40 -5.25 13.30
N LEU A 171 -2.65 -4.41 14.00
CA LEU A 171 -2.23 -4.70 15.39
C LEU A 171 -3.41 -4.66 16.38
N LEU A 172 -4.35 -3.73 16.19
CA LEU A 172 -5.55 -3.63 17.04
C LEU A 172 -6.47 -4.84 16.85
N LEU A 173 -6.58 -5.34 15.63
CA LEU A 173 -7.40 -6.50 15.28
C LEU A 173 -6.66 -7.83 15.51
N ASN A 174 -5.33 -7.79 15.63
CA ASN A 174 -4.45 -8.95 15.55
C ASN A 174 -4.74 -9.80 14.30
N ASP A 175 -4.98 -9.12 13.18
CA ASP A 175 -5.44 -9.71 11.93
C ASP A 175 -4.35 -9.61 10.85
N PRO A 176 -3.78 -10.73 10.39
CA PRO A 176 -2.83 -10.72 9.28
C PRO A 176 -3.49 -10.38 7.93
N GLU A 177 -4.81 -10.42 7.78
CA GLU A 177 -5.47 -9.96 6.54
C GLU A 177 -5.43 -8.43 6.38
N GLU A 178 -5.17 -7.70 7.45
CA GLU A 178 -4.93 -6.25 7.43
C GLU A 178 -3.47 -5.91 7.05
N GLU A 179 -2.64 -6.93 6.78
CA GLU A 179 -1.31 -6.75 6.24
C GLU A 179 -1.37 -6.38 4.75
N GLN A 180 -0.67 -5.31 4.36
CA GLN A 180 -0.75 -4.78 3.00
C GLN A 180 -0.17 -5.71 1.93
N ASP A 181 1.01 -6.30 2.17
CA ASP A 181 1.68 -7.24 1.26
C ASP A 181 1.62 -8.67 1.84
N CYS A 182 0.45 -9.07 2.34
CA CYS A 182 0.24 -10.31 3.13
C CYS A 182 0.61 -11.59 2.38
N PHE A 183 0.60 -11.60 1.05
CA PHE A 183 0.94 -12.80 0.29
C PHE A 183 2.44 -13.03 0.19
N SER A 184 3.25 -11.97 0.25
CA SER A 184 4.69 -12.01 -0.03
C SER A 184 5.61 -11.70 1.16
N ASP A 185 5.04 -11.45 2.35
CA ASP A 185 5.75 -11.01 3.56
C ASP A 185 6.56 -9.71 3.37
N ASN A 186 6.13 -8.82 2.46
CA ASN A 186 6.94 -7.66 2.05
C ASN A 186 6.54 -6.33 2.73
N THR A 187 5.50 -6.34 3.57
CA THR A 187 4.90 -5.15 4.20
C THR A 187 5.91 -4.22 4.89
N PRO A 188 6.92 -4.72 5.65
CA PRO A 188 7.91 -3.85 6.28
C PRO A 188 8.65 -2.96 5.28
N TRP A 189 8.95 -3.46 4.07
CA TRP A 189 9.63 -2.68 3.04
C TRP A 189 8.71 -1.63 2.42
N SER A 190 7.44 -1.96 2.19
CA SER A 190 6.43 -0.99 1.72
C SER A 190 6.31 0.17 2.70
N HIS A 191 6.13 -0.12 3.99
CA HIS A 191 6.03 0.89 5.04
C HIS A 191 7.30 1.74 5.17
N PHE A 192 8.47 1.10 5.05
CA PHE A 192 9.75 1.80 5.06
C PHE A 192 9.88 2.81 3.92
N TYR A 193 9.53 2.41 2.69
CA TYR A 193 9.66 3.29 1.53
C TYR A 193 8.64 4.43 1.52
N ASP A 194 7.46 4.26 2.13
CA ASP A 194 6.53 5.37 2.39
C ASP A 194 7.15 6.41 3.33
N GLY A 195 7.74 5.98 4.44
CA GLY A 195 8.48 6.86 5.35
C GLY A 195 9.63 7.60 4.66
N VAL A 196 10.40 6.90 3.82
CA VAL A 196 11.46 7.51 3.01
C VAL A 196 10.89 8.53 2.02
N GLY A 197 9.75 8.24 1.39
CA GLY A 197 9.04 9.16 0.49
C GLY A 197 8.67 10.47 1.17
N ILE A 198 8.05 10.41 2.35
CA ILE A 198 7.67 11.58 3.16
C ILE A 198 8.92 12.44 3.45
N ARG A 199 10.02 11.81 3.91
CA ARG A 199 11.26 12.53 4.18
C ARG A 199 11.83 13.18 2.93
N ASN A 200 11.86 12.47 1.80
CA ASN A 200 12.39 12.97 0.54
C ASN A 200 11.70 14.24 0.06
N VAL A 201 10.36 14.31 0.18
CA VAL A 201 9.57 15.50 -0.14
C VAL A 201 9.99 16.68 0.74
N TYR A 202 10.15 16.46 2.05
CA TYR A 202 10.53 17.54 2.97
C TYR A 202 11.91 18.10 2.71
N VAL A 203 12.91 17.23 2.53
CA VAL A 203 14.30 17.64 2.34
C VAL A 203 14.65 18.02 0.91
N GLY A 204 13.76 17.73 -0.05
CA GLY A 204 13.97 18.02 -1.47
C GLY A 204 15.11 17.21 -2.08
N GLN A 205 15.28 15.95 -1.63
CA GLN A 205 16.35 15.07 -2.09
C GLN A 205 15.79 13.66 -2.36
N TYR A 206 16.20 13.06 -3.47
CA TYR A 206 15.85 11.69 -3.83
C TYR A 206 17.07 10.95 -4.37
N ARG A 207 17.33 9.76 -3.83
CA ARG A 207 18.36 8.85 -4.33
C ARG A 207 17.78 8.00 -5.45
N ARG A 208 18.26 8.20 -6.67
CA ARG A 208 17.84 7.40 -7.84
C ARG A 208 18.36 5.97 -7.74
N VAL A 209 17.67 5.07 -8.43
CA VAL A 209 18.02 3.64 -8.55
C VAL A 209 19.41 3.41 -9.15
N ASP A 210 19.91 4.34 -9.97
CA ASP A 210 21.25 4.28 -10.56
C ASP A 210 22.37 4.74 -9.61
N GLY A 211 22.01 5.11 -8.38
CA GLY A 211 22.96 5.65 -7.43
C GLY A 211 23.42 7.07 -7.76
N THR A 212 22.59 7.89 -8.41
CA THR A 212 22.75 9.34 -8.43
C THR A 212 21.74 10.01 -7.49
N THR A 213 22.01 11.25 -7.09
CA THR A 213 21.13 11.99 -6.18
C THR A 213 20.53 13.17 -6.93
N LEU A 214 19.20 13.26 -6.89
CA LEU A 214 18.45 14.45 -7.28
C LEU A 214 18.28 15.32 -6.03
N GLU A 215 18.60 16.61 -6.12
CA GLU A 215 18.45 17.56 -5.02
C GLU A 215 18.04 18.94 -5.56
N GLY A 216 17.36 19.74 -4.74
CA GLY A 216 16.87 21.05 -5.14
C GLY A 216 16.41 21.91 -3.96
N ALA A 217 15.61 22.94 -4.25
CA ALA A 217 14.90 23.69 -3.23
C ALA A 217 13.98 22.76 -2.42
N SER A 218 13.78 23.06 -1.13
CA SER A 218 13.11 22.15 -0.20
C SER A 218 12.17 22.86 0.76
N LEU A 219 11.18 22.12 1.26
CA LEU A 219 10.32 22.57 2.36
C LEU A 219 11.12 22.83 3.63
N SER A 220 12.14 22.00 3.89
CA SER A 220 13.09 22.21 4.99
C SER A 220 13.70 23.62 4.96
N ALA A 221 14.16 24.11 3.81
CA ALA A 221 14.71 25.46 3.70
C ALA A 221 13.68 26.57 3.99
N LEU A 222 12.42 26.37 3.58
CA LEU A 222 11.33 27.31 3.84
C LEU A 222 10.94 27.32 5.32
N VAL A 223 10.79 26.14 5.93
CA VAL A 223 10.51 26.02 7.36
C VAL A 223 11.66 26.58 8.18
N ALA A 224 12.92 26.31 7.82
CA ALA A 224 14.08 26.87 8.51
C ALA A 224 14.14 28.40 8.46
N ALA A 225 13.67 29.01 7.37
CA ALA A 225 13.59 30.46 7.25
C ALA A 225 12.48 31.06 8.14
N ALA A 226 11.39 30.33 8.37
CA ALA A 226 10.28 30.76 9.22
C ALA A 226 10.52 30.45 10.72
N ASP A 227 10.96 29.23 11.02
CA ASP A 227 11.27 28.72 12.36
C ASP A 227 12.42 27.68 12.28
N PRO A 228 13.68 28.09 12.54
CA PRO A 228 14.84 27.20 12.50
C PRO A 228 14.78 26.02 13.49
N ALA A 229 14.14 26.23 14.64
CA ALA A 229 14.04 25.18 15.66
C ALA A 229 13.03 24.11 15.23
N LEU A 230 11.94 24.53 14.60
CA LEU A 230 10.95 23.61 14.02
C LEU A 230 11.54 22.79 12.87
N ASP A 231 12.29 23.37 11.93
CA ASP A 231 12.95 22.59 10.87
C ASP A 231 13.87 21.51 11.47
N THR A 232 14.68 21.90 12.47
CA THR A 232 15.56 20.94 13.16
C THR A 232 14.76 19.80 13.79
N ALA A 233 13.63 20.11 14.44
CA ALA A 233 12.76 19.11 15.06
C ALA A 233 12.10 18.19 14.02
N LEU A 234 11.52 18.75 12.95
CA LEU A 234 10.84 17.99 11.92
C LEU A 234 11.81 17.07 11.15
N ARG A 235 13.01 17.55 10.82
CA ARG A 235 14.05 16.68 10.22
C ARG A 235 14.40 15.52 11.14
N ALA A 236 14.59 15.78 12.43
CA ALA A 236 14.88 14.74 13.40
C ALA A 236 13.70 13.75 13.56
N GLY A 237 12.46 14.22 13.52
CA GLY A 237 11.26 13.39 13.55
C GLY A 237 11.15 12.47 12.34
N LEU A 238 11.38 13.01 11.14
CA LEU A 238 11.41 12.25 9.88
C LEU A 238 12.54 11.21 9.85
N ASP A 239 13.73 11.54 10.37
CA ASP A 239 14.81 10.56 10.50
C ASP A 239 14.49 9.47 11.54
N ALA A 240 13.80 9.84 12.62
CA ALA A 240 13.38 8.89 13.65
C ALA A 240 12.31 7.91 13.16
N SER A 241 11.33 8.37 12.37
CA SER A 241 10.30 7.48 11.80
C SER A 241 10.89 6.52 10.77
N VAL A 242 11.75 7.00 9.87
CA VAL A 242 12.47 6.13 8.92
C VAL A 242 13.32 5.11 9.66
N ALA A 243 14.00 5.50 10.75
CA ALA A 243 14.76 4.56 11.57
C ALA A 243 13.87 3.53 12.27
N ALA A 244 12.70 3.93 12.78
CA ALA A 244 11.74 3.00 13.40
C ALA A 244 11.16 2.01 12.39
N LEU A 245 10.85 2.46 11.17
CA LEU A 245 10.43 1.60 10.06
C LEU A 245 11.57 0.65 9.62
N GLN A 246 12.83 1.10 9.63
CA GLN A 246 13.96 0.21 9.38
C GLN A 246 14.09 -0.87 10.45
N VAL A 247 13.79 -0.57 11.72
CA VAL A 247 13.77 -1.60 12.77
C VAL A 247 12.71 -2.67 12.47
N MET A 248 11.56 -2.29 11.92
CA MET A 248 10.53 -3.24 11.47
C MET A 248 11.06 -4.14 10.35
N VAL A 249 11.70 -3.57 9.33
CA VAL A 249 12.38 -4.33 8.27
C VAL A 249 13.43 -5.29 8.84
N ASP A 250 14.33 -4.79 9.68
CA ASP A 250 15.42 -5.58 10.26
C ASP A 250 14.89 -6.73 11.13
N THR A 251 13.74 -6.52 11.79
CA THR A 251 13.06 -7.55 12.60
C THR A 251 12.47 -8.65 11.71
N ALA A 252 11.83 -8.27 10.59
CA ALA A 252 11.31 -9.21 9.61
C ALA A 252 12.40 -10.05 8.95
N GLU A 253 13.46 -9.40 8.44
CA GLU A 253 14.64 -10.07 7.88
C GLU A 253 15.38 -10.92 8.92
N GLY A 254 15.22 -10.59 10.21
CA GLY A 254 15.73 -11.34 11.35
C GLY A 254 14.94 -12.62 11.67
N GLY A 255 13.79 -12.84 11.02
CA GLY A 255 12.97 -14.04 11.14
C GLY A 255 11.66 -13.88 11.91
N MET A 256 11.22 -12.65 12.18
CA MET A 256 9.87 -12.37 12.69
C MET A 256 9.14 -11.49 11.68
N ALA A 257 8.50 -12.12 10.69
CA ALA A 257 7.71 -11.43 9.67
C ALA A 257 6.56 -10.59 10.28
N TYR A 258 5.94 -9.73 9.46
CA TYR A 258 5.02 -8.72 9.95
C TYR A 258 3.77 -9.34 10.60
N ASP A 259 3.13 -10.30 9.95
CA ASP A 259 2.11 -11.20 10.49
C ASP A 259 2.45 -11.78 11.89
N MET A 260 3.69 -12.23 12.09
CA MET A 260 4.17 -12.74 13.38
C MET A 260 4.25 -11.62 14.42
N MET A 261 4.56 -10.39 14.02
CA MET A 261 4.53 -9.22 14.91
C MET A 261 3.11 -8.88 15.37
N LEU A 262 2.09 -9.17 14.55
CA LEU A 262 0.67 -8.96 14.86
C LEU A 262 0.10 -10.01 15.82
N ALA A 263 0.80 -11.14 16.01
CA ALA A 263 0.33 -12.25 16.82
C ALA A 263 -0.14 -11.82 18.24
N PRO A 264 -1.34 -12.25 18.70
CA PRO A 264 -1.83 -11.90 20.03
C PRO A 264 -0.83 -12.27 21.14
N GLY A 265 -0.41 -11.27 21.91
CA GLY A 265 0.53 -11.44 23.02
C GLY A 265 2.01 -11.45 22.62
N ASN A 266 2.36 -11.21 21.35
CA ASN A 266 3.74 -10.94 20.94
C ASN A 266 4.17 -9.52 21.33
N ALA A 267 4.63 -9.36 22.57
CA ALA A 267 5.05 -8.07 23.10
C ALA A 267 6.27 -7.46 22.40
N GLU A 268 7.12 -8.28 21.75
CA GLU A 268 8.27 -7.79 20.98
C GLU A 268 7.81 -7.20 19.64
N GLY A 269 6.95 -7.93 18.91
CA GLY A 269 6.32 -7.45 17.68
C GLY A 269 5.49 -6.18 17.90
N GLU A 270 4.64 -6.17 18.94
CA GLU A 270 3.86 -4.99 19.32
C GLU A 270 4.75 -3.76 19.56
N ALA A 271 5.89 -3.95 20.24
CA ALA A 271 6.82 -2.85 20.53
C ALA A 271 7.48 -2.29 19.26
N VAL A 272 7.80 -3.15 18.28
CA VAL A 272 8.34 -2.73 16.99
C VAL A 272 7.31 -1.93 16.20
N ILE A 273 6.09 -2.46 16.06
CA ILE A 273 4.98 -1.80 15.36
C ILE A 273 4.66 -0.46 16.01
N MET A 274 4.43 -0.44 17.32
CA MET A 274 4.12 0.80 18.03
C MET A 274 5.28 1.80 18.04
N GLY A 275 6.52 1.35 17.92
CA GLY A 275 7.68 2.21 17.70
C GLY A 275 7.55 3.05 16.43
N ALA A 276 7.18 2.42 15.32
CA ALA A 276 6.93 3.08 14.04
C ALA A 276 5.70 4.01 14.12
N VAL A 277 4.56 3.53 14.64
CA VAL A 277 3.33 4.33 14.81
C VAL A 277 3.61 5.60 15.60
N ASN A 278 4.27 5.49 16.76
CA ASN A 278 4.53 6.65 17.62
C ASN A 278 5.46 7.67 16.95
N ALA A 279 6.45 7.21 16.18
CA ALA A 279 7.36 8.11 15.45
C ALA A 279 6.64 8.86 14.32
N LEU A 280 5.78 8.17 13.57
CA LEU A 280 4.93 8.77 12.53
C LEU A 280 3.91 9.76 13.11
N VAL A 281 3.24 9.43 14.21
CA VAL A 281 2.35 10.37 14.92
C VAL A 281 3.13 11.60 15.40
N SER A 282 4.36 11.41 15.90
CA SER A 282 5.20 12.51 16.36
C SER A 282 5.61 13.44 15.23
N GLN A 283 6.05 12.93 14.07
CA GLN A 283 6.43 13.79 12.95
C GLN A 283 5.24 14.57 12.39
N THR A 284 4.03 13.98 12.40
CA THR A 284 2.82 14.68 11.91
C THR A 284 2.56 15.95 12.69
N ARG A 285 2.75 15.95 14.01
CA ARG A 285 2.59 17.16 14.84
C ARG A 285 3.54 18.28 14.41
N ASP A 286 4.75 17.93 13.98
CA ASP A 286 5.71 18.91 13.46
C ASP A 286 5.36 19.36 12.03
N ILE A 287 4.72 18.50 11.22
CA ILE A 287 4.15 18.88 9.92
C ILE A 287 3.00 19.90 10.11
N GLU A 288 2.09 19.69 11.06
CA GLU A 288 1.04 20.65 11.41
C GLU A 288 1.61 21.99 11.86
N ARG A 289 2.67 21.95 12.68
CA ARG A 289 3.40 23.17 13.09
C ARG A 289 4.06 23.86 11.90
N ALA A 290 4.57 23.11 10.92
CA ALA A 290 5.18 23.67 9.71
C ALA A 290 4.13 24.35 8.83
N ILE A 291 2.95 23.75 8.67
CA ILE A 291 1.78 24.35 8.02
C ILE A 291 1.47 25.71 8.64
N ALA A 292 1.36 25.76 9.98
CA ALA A 292 1.07 27.00 10.71
C ALA A 292 2.20 28.03 10.59
N ALA A 293 3.47 27.62 10.69
CA ALA A 293 4.62 28.51 10.59
C ALA A 293 4.76 29.17 9.21
N LEU A 294 4.34 28.47 8.15
CA LEU A 294 4.30 28.98 6.79
C LEU A 294 3.04 29.81 6.49
N GLY A 295 2.11 29.93 7.45
CA GLY A 295 0.88 30.72 7.29
C GLY A 295 -0.09 30.14 6.28
N LEU A 296 -0.09 28.81 6.10
CA LEU A 296 -1.01 28.13 5.19
C LEU A 296 -2.33 27.84 5.93
N GLU A 297 -3.43 28.38 5.41
CA GLU A 297 -4.75 28.24 6.01
C GLU A 297 -5.57 27.14 5.31
N GLY A 298 -6.53 26.55 6.03
CA GLY A 298 -7.51 25.62 5.45
C GLY A 298 -6.95 24.24 5.10
N ILE A 299 -5.76 23.89 5.59
CA ILE A 299 -5.20 22.54 5.44
C ILE A 299 -5.77 21.64 6.54
N SER A 300 -6.33 20.50 6.13
CA SER A 300 -6.67 19.38 7.01
C SER A 300 -5.78 18.21 6.64
N LEU A 301 -5.24 17.53 7.65
CA LEU A 301 -4.60 16.24 7.49
C LEU A 301 -5.66 15.15 7.69
N GLU A 302 -5.48 14.04 7.01
CA GLU A 302 -6.34 12.86 7.15
C GLU A 302 -6.12 12.20 8.50
N GLY A 303 -7.23 11.88 9.19
CA GLY A 303 -7.24 11.17 10.46
C GLY A 303 -7.38 9.66 10.26
N SER A 304 -7.46 8.91 11.36
CA SER A 304 -7.77 7.47 11.32
C SER A 304 -8.48 7.08 12.61
N ASP A 305 -9.55 6.30 12.51
CA ASP A 305 -10.29 5.80 13.67
C ASP A 305 -9.41 4.90 14.55
N SER A 306 -8.48 4.16 13.94
CA SER A 306 -7.49 3.36 14.67
C SER A 306 -6.62 4.23 15.59
N LEU A 307 -6.42 5.51 15.25
CA LEU A 307 -5.66 6.49 16.03
C LEU A 307 -6.55 7.30 16.97
N ASP A 308 -7.60 7.90 16.42
CA ASP A 308 -8.41 8.95 17.02
C ASP A 308 -9.58 8.40 17.86
N SER A 309 -10.13 7.25 17.45
CA SER A 309 -11.29 6.61 18.07
C SER A 309 -11.14 5.09 18.21
N PRO A 310 -10.07 4.52 18.80
CA PRO A 310 -9.78 3.08 18.69
C PRO A 310 -10.87 2.14 19.20
N SER A 311 -11.78 2.62 20.05
CA SER A 311 -12.94 1.85 20.50
C SER A 311 -14.02 1.65 19.42
N SER A 312 -14.09 2.47 18.37
CA SER A 312 -15.06 2.31 17.28
C SER A 312 -14.73 1.12 16.39
N ILE A 313 -13.45 0.73 16.29
CA ILE A 313 -12.97 -0.38 15.46
C ILE A 313 -13.60 -1.73 15.85
N PHE A 314 -13.99 -1.90 17.11
CA PHE A 314 -14.52 -3.18 17.63
C PHE A 314 -16.06 -3.25 17.62
N HIS A 315 -16.75 -2.36 16.90
CA HIS A 315 -18.20 -2.15 16.98
C HIS A 315 -18.93 -2.19 15.64
#